data_AF-A0A938C2V6-F1
#
_entry.id   AF-A0A938C2V6-F1
#
_cell.length_a   1.000
_cell.length_b   1.000
_cell.length_c   1.000
_cell.angle_alpha   90.00
_cell.angle_beta   90.00
_cell.angle_gamma   90.00
#
_symmetry.space_group_name_H-M   'P 1'
#
loop_
_entity.id
_entity.type
_entity.pdbx_description
1 polymer ?
#
loop_
_entity_poly.entity_id
_entity_poly.type
_entity_poly.pdbx_seq_one_letter_code
_entity_poly.pdbx_strand_id
1 'polypeptide(L)'
;MRLALLDGVYRRTEGEPVFEQARAPTRGELEELLDKVIARLLKMLTRSGHLVEEEGVSYLAGMDTDNPLASLQAASCTYRIALGPRAGQKVLSLRTVPGREEKATSALCAEAHGASLDAGVRCGADQRRQLERLCRYITRSAIANERLGCNGKCEVVLQLKSPWRDGTTRIIAAIEEPAVIARILTHLGLPARTPPRSPARPLSLFQAA
;
A
#
# COMPACT_ATOMS: atom_id res chain seq x y z
N MET A 1 1.18 5.41 -1.42
CA MET A 1 1.33 6.71 -0.72
C MET A 1 0.17 7.61 -1.15
N ARG A 2 -0.31 8.54 -0.28
CA ARG A 2 -1.31 9.55 -0.65
C ARG A 2 -0.76 10.91 -0.26
N LEU A 3 -0.89 11.90 -1.14
CA LEU A 3 -0.40 13.25 -0.94
C LEU A 3 -1.53 14.24 -1.23
N ALA A 4 -1.57 15.33 -0.48
CA ALA A 4 -2.39 16.50 -0.81
C ALA A 4 -1.43 17.65 -1.16
N LEU A 5 -1.68 18.29 -2.29
CA LEU A 5 -0.85 19.36 -2.85
C LEU A 5 -1.78 20.50 -3.25
N LEU A 6 -1.26 21.72 -3.25
CA LEU A 6 -1.97 22.86 -3.85
C LEU A 6 -1.98 22.70 -5.39
N ASP A 7 -3.11 22.98 -6.02
CA ASP A 7 -3.31 22.90 -7.48
C ASP A 7 -2.94 24.22 -8.18
N GLY A 8 -1.97 24.94 -7.64
CA GLY A 8 -1.57 26.26 -8.09
C GLY A 8 -0.49 26.87 -7.21
N VAL A 9 -0.19 28.14 -7.45
CA VAL A 9 0.86 28.89 -6.73
C VAL A 9 0.30 30.19 -6.19
N TYR A 10 0.88 30.70 -5.10
CA TYR A 10 0.60 32.05 -4.64
C TYR A 10 1.58 33.01 -5.28
N ARG A 11 1.08 33.97 -6.06
CA ARG A 11 1.86 35.10 -6.57
C ARG A 11 1.89 36.18 -5.51
N ARG A 12 3.10 36.60 -5.12
CA ARG A 12 3.28 37.75 -4.22
C ARG A 12 2.92 39.03 -4.98
N THR A 13 2.09 39.86 -4.37
CA THR A 13 1.77 41.21 -4.84
C THR A 13 2.17 42.22 -3.76
N GLU A 14 2.09 43.52 -4.02
CA GLU A 14 2.32 44.55 -2.99
C GLU A 14 1.27 44.52 -1.85
N GLY A 15 0.14 43.82 -2.08
CA GLY A 15 -0.89 43.56 -1.08
C GLY A 15 -1.02 42.07 -0.74
N GLU A 16 -2.26 41.57 -0.69
CA GLU A 16 -2.54 40.17 -0.37
C GLU A 16 -2.02 39.22 -1.48
N PRO A 17 -1.45 38.05 -1.12
CA PRO A 17 -1.00 37.07 -2.09
C PRO A 17 -2.19 36.52 -2.87
N VAL A 18 -2.07 36.52 -4.21
CA VAL A 18 -3.13 36.04 -5.10
C VAL A 18 -2.85 34.59 -5.47
N PHE A 19 -3.83 33.71 -5.28
CA PHE A 19 -3.72 32.32 -5.71
C PHE A 19 -3.97 32.22 -7.21
N GLU A 20 -3.00 31.66 -7.92
CA GLU A 20 -3.08 31.37 -9.34
C GLU A 20 -3.16 29.87 -9.55
N GLN A 21 -4.34 29.44 -10.00
CA GLN A 21 -4.61 28.03 -10.26
C GLN A 21 -3.78 27.55 -11.47
N ALA A 22 -3.09 26.43 -11.31
CA ALA A 22 -2.41 25.77 -12.41
C ALA A 22 -3.42 25.06 -13.32
N ARG A 23 -3.02 24.86 -14.58
CA ARG A 23 -3.78 24.04 -15.53
C ARG A 23 -3.87 22.60 -14.99
N ALA A 24 -5.02 21.95 -15.20
CA ALA A 24 -5.15 20.53 -14.91
C ALA A 24 -4.14 19.71 -15.74
N PRO A 25 -3.47 18.71 -15.13
CA PRO A 25 -2.51 17.89 -15.83
C PRO A 25 -3.21 17.05 -16.90
N THR A 26 -2.48 16.75 -17.96
CA THR A 26 -2.87 15.79 -18.98
C THR A 26 -2.48 14.38 -18.55
N ARG A 27 -3.12 13.38 -19.16
CA ARG A 27 -2.77 11.97 -18.94
C ARG A 27 -1.29 11.69 -19.24
N GLY A 28 -0.77 12.22 -20.35
CA GLY A 28 0.64 12.04 -20.73
C GLY A 28 1.61 12.62 -19.71
N GLU A 29 1.32 13.79 -19.14
CA GLU A 29 2.14 14.37 -18.06
C GLU A 29 2.12 13.51 -16.78
N LEU A 30 0.99 12.87 -16.47
CA LEU A 30 0.88 11.94 -15.34
C LEU A 30 1.65 10.64 -15.60
N GLU A 31 1.61 10.11 -16.82
CA GLU A 31 2.37 8.94 -17.24
C GLU A 31 3.88 9.22 -17.14
N GLU A 32 4.37 10.34 -17.69
CA GLU A 32 5.78 10.74 -17.56
C GLU A 32 6.23 10.94 -16.11
N LEU A 33 5.36 11.55 -15.27
CA LEU A 33 5.67 11.74 -13.87
C LEU A 33 5.74 10.41 -13.13
N LEU A 34 4.82 9.49 -13.42
CA LEU A 34 4.80 8.15 -12.84
C LEU A 34 6.09 7.40 -13.18
N ASP A 35 6.53 7.42 -14.44
CA ASP A 35 7.79 6.79 -14.87
C ASP A 35 9.00 7.40 -14.15
N LYS A 36 9.05 8.73 -14.03
CA LYS A 36 10.11 9.43 -13.28
C LYS A 36 10.13 9.02 -11.81
N VAL A 37 8.96 8.86 -11.18
CA VAL A 37 8.85 8.42 -9.78
C VAL A 37 9.32 6.98 -9.64
N ILE A 38 8.87 6.07 -10.51
CA ILE A 38 9.29 4.65 -10.50
C ILE A 38 10.81 4.56 -10.67
N ALA A 39 11.38 5.22 -11.68
CA ALA A 39 12.82 5.19 -11.93
C ALA A 39 13.63 5.74 -10.74
N ARG A 40 13.17 6.83 -10.11
CA ARG A 40 13.84 7.38 -8.92
C ARG A 40 13.76 6.45 -7.72
N LEU A 41 12.61 5.79 -7.50
CA LEU A 41 12.44 4.82 -6.43
C LEU A 41 13.36 3.62 -6.63
N LEU A 42 13.37 3.04 -7.83
CA LEU A 42 14.27 1.92 -8.15
C LEU A 42 15.73 2.31 -7.94
N LYS A 43 16.18 3.44 -8.50
CA LYS A 43 17.55 3.94 -8.30
C LYS A 43 17.91 4.18 -6.83
N MET A 44 16.98 4.73 -6.05
CA MET A 44 17.18 4.96 -4.62
C MET A 44 17.36 3.63 -3.87
N LEU A 45 16.51 2.63 -4.18
CA LEU A 45 16.56 1.30 -3.57
C LEU A 45 17.81 0.52 -3.97
N THR A 46 18.25 0.61 -5.24
CA THR A 46 19.52 0.03 -5.69
C THR A 46 20.71 0.67 -4.99
N ARG A 47 20.75 2.02 -4.90
CA ARG A 47 21.84 2.74 -4.21
C ARG A 47 21.91 2.44 -2.71
N SER A 48 20.77 2.14 -2.08
CA SER A 48 20.72 1.74 -0.67
C SER A 48 21.00 0.24 -0.46
N GLY A 49 21.30 -0.50 -1.53
CA GLY A 49 21.66 -1.92 -1.46
C GLY A 49 20.47 -2.83 -1.20
N HIS A 50 19.23 -2.36 -1.39
CA HIS A 50 18.01 -3.18 -1.20
C HIS A 50 17.52 -3.83 -2.50
N LEU A 51 18.01 -3.37 -3.65
CA LEU A 51 17.83 -4.02 -4.94
C LEU A 51 19.18 -4.28 -5.57
N VAL A 52 19.34 -5.44 -6.19
CA VAL A 52 20.47 -5.76 -7.07
C VAL A 52 19.93 -5.82 -8.50
N GLU A 53 20.61 -5.14 -9.43
CA GLU A 53 20.32 -5.23 -10.86
C GLU A 53 21.31 -6.20 -11.52
N GLU A 54 20.83 -7.31 -12.05
CA GLU A 54 21.57 -8.16 -13.01
C GLU A 54 20.74 -8.36 -14.27
N GLU A 55 21.39 -8.25 -15.44
CA GLU A 55 20.81 -8.59 -16.76
C GLU A 55 19.41 -8.01 -17.04
N GLY A 56 19.10 -6.80 -16.54
CA GLY A 56 17.80 -6.15 -16.73
C GLY A 56 16.68 -6.66 -15.82
N VAL A 57 17.01 -7.50 -14.82
CA VAL A 57 16.09 -7.99 -13.80
C VAL A 57 16.56 -7.51 -12.43
N SER A 58 15.77 -6.63 -11.81
CA SER A 58 16.01 -6.25 -10.42
C SER A 58 15.52 -7.37 -9.50
N TYR A 59 16.36 -7.86 -8.58
CA TYR A 59 15.97 -8.76 -7.48
C TYR A 59 16.25 -8.13 -6.12
N LEU A 60 15.62 -8.66 -5.08
CA LEU A 60 15.84 -8.19 -3.71
C LEU A 60 17.25 -8.57 -3.28
N ALA A 61 18.03 -7.59 -2.86
CA ALA A 61 19.19 -7.90 -2.02
C ALA A 61 18.67 -8.57 -0.74
N GLY A 62 19.47 -9.44 -0.13
CA GLY A 62 19.13 -10.10 1.13
C GLY A 62 18.57 -9.13 2.17
N MET A 63 17.68 -9.61 3.03
CA MET A 63 16.97 -8.77 4.00
C MET A 63 17.95 -8.02 4.90
N ASP A 64 17.84 -6.70 4.93
CA ASP A 64 18.59 -5.85 5.85
C ASP A 64 17.86 -5.88 7.21
N THR A 65 18.45 -6.59 8.18
CA THR A 65 17.87 -6.71 9.52
C THR A 65 17.89 -5.40 10.30
N ASP A 66 18.80 -4.48 9.97
CA ASP A 66 18.91 -3.18 10.63
C ASP A 66 17.85 -2.22 10.08
N ASN A 67 17.54 -2.31 8.78
CA ASN A 67 16.47 -1.54 8.14
C ASN A 67 15.43 -2.41 7.38
N PRO A 68 14.61 -3.20 8.10
CA PRO A 68 13.67 -4.14 7.47
C PRO A 68 12.55 -3.42 6.70
N LEU A 69 12.25 -2.16 7.05
CA LEU A 69 11.22 -1.39 6.36
C LEU A 69 11.63 -1.12 4.91
N ALA A 70 12.91 -0.83 4.67
CA ALA A 70 13.42 -0.59 3.33
C ALA A 70 13.46 -1.87 2.48
N SER A 71 13.83 -3.02 3.07
CA SER A 71 13.70 -4.32 2.39
C SER A 71 12.24 -4.69 2.07
N LEU A 72 11.31 -4.42 2.99
CA LEU A 72 9.88 -4.60 2.75
C LEU A 72 9.36 -3.69 1.62
N GLN A 73 9.81 -2.43 1.59
CA GLN A 73 9.47 -1.49 0.52
C GLN A 73 10.02 -1.94 -0.83
N ALA A 74 11.28 -2.40 -0.89
CA ALA A 74 11.88 -2.93 -2.11
C ALA A 74 11.13 -4.15 -2.65
N ALA A 75 10.71 -5.06 -1.76
CA ALA A 75 9.93 -6.24 -2.11
C ALA A 75 8.56 -5.86 -2.66
N SER A 76 7.90 -4.89 -2.01
CA SER A 76 6.63 -4.35 -2.48
C SER A 76 6.74 -3.68 -3.85
N CYS A 77 7.80 -2.91 -4.11
CA CYS A 77 8.02 -2.24 -5.40
C CYS A 77 8.24 -3.23 -6.55
N THR A 78 8.71 -4.45 -6.25
CA THR A 78 8.97 -5.49 -7.26
C THR A 78 7.97 -6.65 -7.22
N TYR A 79 6.87 -6.51 -6.48
CA TYR A 79 5.83 -7.54 -6.31
C TYR A 79 6.35 -8.89 -5.80
N ARG A 80 7.33 -8.85 -4.90
CA ARG A 80 7.95 -10.03 -4.31
C ARG A 80 7.67 -10.16 -2.82
N ILE A 81 7.72 -11.39 -2.33
CA ILE A 81 7.66 -11.72 -0.92
C ILE A 81 8.99 -11.31 -0.28
N ALA A 82 8.94 -10.50 0.77
CA ALA A 82 10.13 -9.98 1.43
C ALA A 82 10.77 -10.96 2.42
N LEU A 83 9.97 -11.87 3.01
CA LEU A 83 10.32 -12.62 4.22
C LEU A 83 9.95 -14.09 4.10
N GLY A 84 10.59 -14.92 4.92
CA GLY A 84 10.26 -16.33 5.07
C GLY A 84 10.76 -17.23 3.94
N PRO A 85 10.37 -18.52 3.92
CA PRO A 85 10.87 -19.53 2.97
C PRO A 85 10.60 -19.21 1.50
N ARG A 86 9.69 -18.26 1.26
CA ARG A 86 9.26 -17.82 -0.08
C ARG A 86 9.83 -16.45 -0.46
N ALA A 87 10.77 -15.90 0.31
CA ALA A 87 11.41 -14.63 0.00
C ALA A 87 11.94 -14.60 -1.45
N GLY A 88 11.75 -13.48 -2.14
CA GLY A 88 12.10 -13.32 -3.55
C GLY A 88 11.08 -13.88 -4.56
N GLN A 89 10.13 -14.72 -4.14
CA GLN A 89 9.06 -15.20 -5.03
C GLN A 89 8.03 -14.10 -5.30
N LYS A 90 7.36 -14.14 -6.46
CA LYS A 90 6.24 -13.24 -6.76
C LYS A 90 5.08 -13.48 -5.79
N VAL A 91 4.43 -12.38 -5.37
CA VAL A 91 3.22 -12.44 -4.54
C VAL A 91 2.10 -13.13 -5.33
N LEU A 92 1.45 -14.12 -4.71
CA LEU A 92 0.30 -14.80 -5.28
C LEU A 92 -0.99 -14.04 -4.92
N SER A 93 -1.86 -13.83 -5.91
CA SER A 93 -3.20 -13.28 -5.70
C SER A 93 -4.26 -14.36 -5.86
N LEU A 94 -5.20 -14.43 -4.91
CA LEU A 94 -6.33 -15.35 -5.02
C LEU A 94 -7.49 -14.66 -5.74
N ARG A 95 -7.80 -15.15 -6.93
CA ARG A 95 -8.94 -14.69 -7.74
C ARG A 95 -10.13 -15.61 -7.50
N THR A 96 -11.22 -15.06 -6.98
CA THR A 96 -12.44 -15.84 -6.70
C THR A 96 -13.63 -15.39 -7.54
N VAL A 97 -13.41 -14.40 -8.42
CA VAL A 97 -14.42 -13.82 -9.32
C VAL A 97 -13.74 -13.55 -10.66
N PRO A 98 -14.42 -13.73 -11.82
CA PRO A 98 -13.89 -13.30 -13.11
C PRO A 98 -13.53 -11.80 -13.07
N GLY A 99 -12.38 -11.43 -13.66
CA GLY A 99 -11.99 -10.03 -13.79
C GLY A 99 -13.01 -9.25 -14.59
N ARG A 100 -13.26 -7.98 -14.22
CA ARG A 100 -14.10 -7.09 -15.03
C ARG A 100 -13.26 -6.51 -16.17
N GLU A 101 -13.86 -6.37 -17.36
CA GLU A 101 -13.25 -5.64 -18.48
C GLU A 101 -12.82 -4.23 -18.05
N GLU A 102 -11.71 -3.76 -18.64
CA GLU A 102 -11.12 -2.46 -18.33
C GLU A 102 -12.14 -1.34 -18.52
N LYS A 103 -12.69 -0.82 -17.41
CA LYS A 103 -13.30 0.51 -17.44
C LYS A 103 -12.20 1.48 -17.86
N ALA A 104 -12.51 2.33 -18.85
CA ALA A 104 -11.66 3.43 -19.27
C ALA A 104 -11.03 4.10 -18.04
N THR A 105 -9.71 4.00 -17.95
CA THR A 105 -8.92 4.69 -16.93
C THR A 105 -9.31 6.16 -16.97
N SER A 106 -9.61 6.75 -15.81
CA SER A 106 -10.02 8.16 -15.77
C SER A 106 -8.96 9.01 -16.47
N ALA A 107 -9.35 10.10 -17.12
CA ALA A 107 -8.42 10.96 -17.86
C ALA A 107 -7.26 11.52 -17.00
N LEU A 108 -7.37 11.41 -15.67
CA LEU A 108 -6.40 11.86 -14.68
C LEU A 108 -5.78 10.70 -13.88
N CYS A 109 -5.81 9.47 -14.41
CA CYS A 109 -5.15 8.33 -13.81
C CYS A 109 -4.18 7.69 -14.80
N ALA A 110 -2.92 7.52 -14.36
CA ALA A 110 -1.86 6.85 -15.09
C ALA A 110 -1.49 5.54 -14.37
N GLU A 111 -1.19 4.50 -15.13
CA GLU A 111 -0.81 3.19 -14.61
C GLU A 111 0.43 2.67 -15.35
N ALA A 112 1.47 2.25 -14.63
CA ALA A 112 2.73 1.76 -15.19
C ALA A 112 3.41 0.79 -14.22
N HIS A 113 3.89 -0.36 -14.72
CA HIS A 113 4.60 -1.38 -13.92
C HIS A 113 3.87 -1.80 -12.62
N GLY A 114 2.54 -1.82 -12.65
CA GLY A 114 1.68 -2.10 -11.50
C GLY A 114 1.53 -0.94 -10.51
N ALA A 115 2.22 0.18 -10.70
CA ALA A 115 1.95 1.40 -9.96
C ALA A 115 0.82 2.21 -10.63
N SER A 116 0.09 2.99 -9.83
CA SER A 116 -0.96 3.89 -10.31
C SER A 116 -0.80 5.28 -9.69
N LEU A 117 -0.97 6.33 -10.50
CA LEU A 117 -1.01 7.73 -10.08
C LEU A 117 -2.35 8.34 -10.48
N ASP A 118 -3.17 8.73 -9.50
CA ASP A 118 -4.49 9.32 -9.71
C ASP A 118 -4.51 10.76 -9.18
N ALA A 119 -4.80 11.70 -10.09
CA ALA A 119 -4.92 13.13 -9.82
C ALA A 119 -6.38 13.64 -9.97
N GLY A 120 -7.37 12.75 -10.03
CA GLY A 120 -8.78 13.09 -10.22
C GLY A 120 -9.48 13.66 -9.00
N VAL A 121 -8.85 13.62 -7.82
CA VAL A 121 -9.43 14.14 -6.58
C VAL A 121 -9.00 15.59 -6.38
N ARG A 122 -9.94 16.53 -6.54
CA ARG A 122 -9.77 17.96 -6.29
C ARG A 122 -10.73 18.46 -5.21
N CYS A 123 -10.31 19.43 -4.40
CA CYS A 123 -11.13 20.09 -3.40
C CYS A 123 -11.03 21.62 -3.57
N GLY A 124 -12.17 22.30 -3.74
CA GLY A 124 -12.25 23.76 -3.76
C GLY A 124 -11.98 24.38 -2.39
N ALA A 125 -11.62 25.66 -2.37
CA ALA A 125 -11.30 26.40 -1.13
C ALA A 125 -12.50 26.50 -0.16
N ASP A 126 -13.71 26.51 -0.70
CA ASP A 126 -14.99 26.54 0.02
C ASP A 126 -15.43 25.16 0.53
N GLN A 127 -14.84 24.08 0.01
CA GLN A 127 -15.27 22.70 0.26
C GLN A 127 -14.63 22.10 1.51
N ARG A 128 -14.66 22.81 2.65
CA ARG A 128 -13.99 22.38 3.89
C ARG A 128 -14.36 20.97 4.36
N ARG A 129 -15.62 20.54 4.18
CA ARG A 129 -16.06 19.17 4.53
C ARG A 129 -15.38 18.11 3.65
N GLN A 130 -15.17 18.40 2.37
CA GLN A 130 -14.47 17.50 1.46
C GLN A 130 -12.97 17.46 1.76
N LEU A 131 -12.37 18.60 2.08
CA LEU A 131 -10.98 18.68 2.53
C LEU A 131 -10.77 17.86 3.80
N GLU A 132 -11.65 18.01 4.79
CA GLU A 132 -11.61 17.21 6.01
C GLU A 132 -11.68 15.71 5.72
N ARG A 133 -12.62 15.30 4.86
CA ARG A 133 -12.75 13.90 4.43
C ARG A 133 -11.49 13.39 3.74
N LEU A 134 -10.85 14.21 2.90
CA LEU A 134 -9.59 13.89 2.24
C LEU A 134 -8.44 13.77 3.26
N CYS A 135 -8.33 14.70 4.20
CA CYS A 135 -7.32 14.66 5.26
C CYS A 135 -7.46 13.38 6.10
N ARG A 136 -8.68 13.06 6.59
CA ARG A 136 -8.94 11.79 7.30
C ARG A 136 -8.58 10.56 6.46
N TYR A 137 -8.79 10.63 5.15
CA TYR A 137 -8.47 9.55 4.23
C TYR A 137 -6.96 9.39 3.97
N ILE A 138 -6.20 10.48 3.96
CA ILE A 138 -4.75 10.47 3.82
C ILE A 138 -4.09 9.94 5.10
N THR A 139 -4.57 10.38 6.27
CA THR A 139 -3.99 10.04 7.58
C THR A 139 -4.41 8.68 8.12
N ARG A 140 -5.36 7.98 7.48
CA ARG A 140 -5.76 6.63 7.90
C ARG A 140 -4.61 5.64 7.73
N SER A 141 -4.54 4.66 8.63
CA SER A 141 -3.64 3.51 8.50
C SER A 141 -3.78 2.84 7.14
N ALA A 142 -2.66 2.40 6.56
CA ALA A 142 -2.62 1.80 5.23
C ALA A 142 -3.49 0.54 5.13
N ILE A 143 -3.62 -0.20 6.25
CA ILE A 143 -4.39 -1.43 6.36
C ILE A 143 -5.45 -1.24 7.45
N ALA A 144 -6.66 -1.74 7.18
CA ALA A 144 -7.71 -1.84 8.20
C ALA A 144 -7.50 -3.14 8.98
N ASN A 145 -7.19 -3.04 10.28
CA ASN A 145 -6.87 -4.19 11.13
C ASN A 145 -7.97 -5.27 11.12
N GLU A 146 -9.25 -4.87 10.99
CA GLU A 146 -10.41 -5.76 10.87
C GLU A 146 -10.37 -6.71 9.65
N ARG A 147 -9.53 -6.41 8.65
CA ARG A 147 -9.38 -7.19 7.41
C ARG A 147 -8.15 -8.07 7.39
N LEU A 148 -7.35 -8.03 8.44
CA LEU A 148 -6.22 -8.92 8.64
C LEU A 148 -6.70 -10.16 9.41
N GLY A 149 -6.35 -11.34 8.92
CA GLY A 149 -6.57 -12.61 9.60
C GLY A 149 -5.45 -13.59 9.31
N CYS A 150 -5.56 -14.81 9.83
CA CYS A 150 -4.67 -15.92 9.49
C CYS A 150 -5.46 -17.07 8.87
N ASN A 151 -4.90 -17.76 7.88
CA ASN A 151 -5.49 -19.00 7.35
C ASN A 151 -5.06 -20.22 8.19
N GLY A 152 -5.57 -21.42 7.84
CA GLY A 152 -5.22 -22.67 8.53
C GLY A 152 -3.74 -23.08 8.45
N LYS A 153 -2.93 -22.38 7.64
CA LYS A 153 -1.47 -22.55 7.54
C LYS A 153 -0.69 -21.47 8.30
N CYS A 154 -1.36 -20.66 9.13
CA CYS A 154 -0.78 -19.52 9.84
C CYS A 154 -0.21 -18.40 8.93
N GLU A 155 -0.62 -18.32 7.66
CA GLU A 155 -0.25 -17.22 6.78
C GLU A 155 -1.15 -16.00 7.04
N VAL A 156 -0.58 -14.79 6.99
CA VAL A 156 -1.37 -13.54 7.13
C VAL A 156 -2.17 -13.30 5.86
N VAL A 157 -3.49 -13.14 6.01
CA VAL A 157 -4.43 -12.89 4.93
C VAL A 157 -5.00 -11.50 5.09
N LEU A 158 -4.83 -10.67 4.06
CA LEU A 158 -5.52 -9.39 3.93
C LEU A 158 -6.73 -9.57 3.01
N GLN A 159 -7.92 -9.45 3.58
CA GLN A 159 -9.17 -9.40 2.80
C GLN A 159 -9.36 -8.01 2.21
N LEU A 160 -9.59 -7.94 0.90
CA LEU A 160 -9.85 -6.67 0.23
C LEU A 160 -11.28 -6.20 0.53
N LYS A 161 -11.46 -4.89 0.71
CA LYS A 161 -12.80 -4.28 0.91
C LYS A 161 -13.76 -4.64 -0.22
N SER A 162 -13.21 -4.68 -1.43
CA SER A 162 -13.91 -5.01 -2.66
C SER A 162 -12.90 -5.75 -3.53
N PRO A 163 -13.37 -6.71 -4.36
CA PRO A 163 -12.50 -7.37 -5.31
C PRO A 163 -11.75 -6.34 -6.17
N TRP A 164 -10.46 -6.58 -6.42
CA TRP A 164 -9.71 -5.84 -7.43
C TRP A 164 -10.25 -6.16 -8.83
N ARG A 165 -9.84 -5.34 -9.80
CA ARG A 165 -10.27 -5.46 -11.20
C ARG A 165 -10.01 -6.83 -11.80
N ASP A 166 -8.89 -7.44 -11.42
CA ASP A 166 -8.50 -8.78 -11.86
C ASP A 166 -9.20 -9.93 -11.11
N GLY A 167 -10.19 -9.61 -10.27
CA GLY A 167 -10.94 -10.58 -9.47
C GLY A 167 -10.27 -10.97 -8.17
N THR A 168 -9.11 -10.39 -7.82
CA THR A 168 -8.43 -10.66 -6.55
C THR A 168 -9.30 -10.21 -5.38
N THR A 169 -9.53 -11.10 -4.42
CA THR A 169 -10.31 -10.79 -3.21
C THR A 169 -9.48 -10.83 -1.94
N ARG A 170 -8.35 -11.53 -1.97
CA ARG A 170 -7.46 -11.70 -0.83
C ARG A 170 -6.01 -11.64 -1.28
N ILE A 171 -5.18 -10.99 -0.48
CA ILE A 171 -3.72 -11.04 -0.60
C ILE A 171 -3.23 -11.93 0.54
N ILE A 172 -2.42 -12.94 0.21
CA ILE A 172 -1.81 -13.83 1.19
C ILE A 172 -0.34 -13.41 1.30
N ALA A 173 0.02 -12.82 2.43
CA ALA A 173 1.39 -12.40 2.72
C ALA A 173 1.94 -13.27 3.85
N ALA A 174 2.95 -14.08 3.54
CA ALA A 174 3.65 -14.88 4.52
C ALA A 174 4.67 -14.00 5.25
N ILE A 175 4.24 -13.31 6.31
CA ILE A 175 5.18 -12.81 7.32
C ILE A 175 5.28 -13.92 8.36
N GLU A 176 6.27 -14.80 8.21
CA GLU A 176 6.46 -15.96 9.09
C GLU A 176 7.55 -15.72 10.15
N GLU A 177 8.36 -14.68 9.98
CA GLU A 177 9.55 -14.44 10.80
C GLU A 177 9.18 -13.74 12.13
N PRO A 178 9.32 -14.40 13.30
CA PRO A 178 8.80 -13.89 14.56
C PRO A 178 9.36 -12.52 14.97
N ALA A 179 10.64 -12.27 14.68
CA ALA A 179 11.28 -10.99 14.97
C ALA A 179 10.67 -9.84 14.17
N VAL A 180 10.30 -10.10 12.91
CA VAL A 180 9.69 -9.09 12.03
C VAL A 180 8.23 -8.86 12.43
N ILE A 181 7.49 -9.92 12.73
CA ILE A 181 6.13 -9.83 13.28
C ILE A 181 6.14 -8.97 14.55
N ALA A 182 7.06 -9.24 15.48
CA ALA A 182 7.16 -8.49 16.73
C ALA A 182 7.46 -7.00 16.49
N ARG A 183 8.40 -6.68 15.58
CA ARG A 183 8.71 -5.27 15.23
C ARG A 183 7.52 -4.56 14.59
N ILE A 184 6.82 -5.20 13.65
CA ILE A 184 5.63 -4.64 13.00
C ILE A 184 4.52 -4.41 14.03
N LEU A 185 4.20 -5.42 14.85
CA LEU A 185 3.15 -5.31 15.86
C LEU A 185 3.48 -4.22 16.88
N THR A 186 4.72 -4.14 17.34
CA THR A 186 5.19 -3.06 18.23
C THR A 186 5.03 -1.69 17.59
N HIS A 187 5.42 -1.53 16.32
CA HIS A 187 5.26 -0.27 15.59
C HIS A 187 3.79 0.12 15.40
N LEU A 188 2.90 -0.86 15.23
CA LEU A 188 1.46 -0.65 15.10
C LEU A 188 0.74 -0.46 16.45
N GLY A 189 1.45 -0.53 17.57
CA GLY A 189 0.85 -0.48 18.92
C GLY A 189 0.01 -1.71 19.27
N LEU A 190 0.24 -2.84 18.59
CA LEU A 190 -0.46 -4.10 18.79
C LEU A 190 0.39 -5.04 19.67
N PRO A 191 -0.24 -5.92 20.47
CA PRO A 191 0.50 -6.87 21.30
C PRO A 191 1.29 -7.84 20.41
N ALA A 192 2.62 -7.83 20.54
CA ALA A 192 3.53 -8.74 19.85
C ALA A 192 3.63 -10.14 20.49
N ARG A 193 3.03 -10.31 21.68
CA ARG A 193 2.94 -11.60 22.38
C ARG A 193 1.58 -12.22 22.06
N THR A 194 1.59 -13.50 21.70
CA THR A 194 0.37 -14.29 21.61
C THR A 194 -0.36 -14.21 22.95
N PRO A 195 -1.68 -13.94 22.96
CA PRO A 195 -2.45 -14.01 24.18
C PRO A 195 -2.29 -15.42 24.78
N PRO A 196 -2.18 -15.53 26.12
CA PRO A 196 -2.01 -16.82 26.76
C PRO A 196 -3.14 -17.76 26.34
N ARG A 197 -2.78 -18.98 25.91
CA ARG A 197 -3.76 -20.01 25.53
C ARG A 197 -4.64 -20.28 26.74
N SER A 198 -5.85 -19.73 26.70
CA SER A 198 -6.89 -20.07 27.66
C SER A 198 -7.64 -21.27 27.11
N PRO A 199 -8.03 -22.25 27.95
CA PRO A 199 -8.91 -23.32 27.51
C PRO A 199 -10.16 -22.69 26.86
N ALA A 200 -10.60 -23.27 25.74
CA ALA A 200 -11.84 -22.84 25.11
C ALA A 200 -12.94 -22.88 26.18
N ARG A 201 -13.64 -21.76 26.38
CA ARG A 201 -14.77 -21.69 27.30
C ARG A 201 -15.70 -22.86 26.94
N PRO A 202 -15.99 -23.80 27.85
CA PRO A 202 -16.93 -24.86 27.53
C PRO A 202 -18.25 -24.19 27.13
N LEU A 203 -18.68 -24.41 25.90
CA LEU A 203 -20.05 -24.11 25.47
C LEU A 203 -20.94 -24.97 26.37
N SER A 204 -21.60 -24.34 27.35
CA SER A 204 -22.66 -24.99 28.13
C SER A 204 -23.84 -25.23 27.19
N LEU A 205 -23.77 -26.31 26.40
CA LEU A 205 -24.80 -26.69 25.44
C LEU A 205 -26.00 -27.38 26.08
N PHE A 206 -26.03 -27.56 27.40
CA PHE A 206 -27.21 -28.09 28.09
C PHE A 206 -27.33 -27.47 29.49
N GLN A 207 -28.24 -26.50 29.61
CA GLN A 207 -29.02 -26.30 30.84
C GLN A 207 -30.46 -25.94 30.46
N ALA A 208 -31.37 -26.79 30.94
CA ALA A 208 -32.82 -26.62 31.16
C ALA A 208 -33.73 -27.56 30.34
N ALA A 209 -34.01 -28.73 30.92
CA ALA A 209 -35.37 -29.10 31.32
C ALA A 209 -35.27 -29.94 32.60
#